data_AF-A0A7X4KGP3-F1
#
_entry.id   AF-A0A7X4KGP3-F1
#
_cell.length_a   1.000
_cell.length_b   1.000
_cell.length_c   1.000
_cell.angle_alpha   90.00
_cell.angle_beta   90.00
_cell.angle_gamma   90.00
#
_symmetry.space_group_name_H-M   'P 1'
#
loop_
_entity.id
_entity.type
_entity.pdbx_description
1 polymer ?
#
loop_
_entity_poly.entity_id
_entity_poly.type
_entity_poly.pdbx_seq_one_letter_code
_entity_poly.pdbx_strand_id
1 'polypeptide(L)'
;MSTKKALPLLLLSFLFGCGQADSAPVVGLWENHAVVNTQMKVLARPNYVFTDRQLTEPTVFTGLQNDSAEMVVVCCVKVSKLTAVDLKAVLQKYAADTDFTQHMKTIKGLPYVYEAEPVDSKQWTSLMQTVMGIAANKNDPSPYSVPVIGAAFEKKETLPLAFQVGGQKARLTSKKTADGNAISYQFTLDGKVTTFSEPAEPHD
;
A
#
# COMPACT_ATOMS: atom_id res chain seq x y z
N MET A 1 -63.83 22.46 -37.09
CA MET A 1 -63.47 21.71 -35.85
C MET A 1 -62.67 20.47 -36.27
N SER A 2 -61.34 20.60 -36.26
CA SER A 2 -60.39 19.87 -35.38
C SER A 2 -59.97 18.49 -35.90
N THR A 3 -58.90 18.49 -36.71
CA THR A 3 -58.10 17.31 -37.06
C THR A 3 -57.03 17.10 -35.98
N LYS A 4 -57.16 16.01 -35.20
CA LYS A 4 -56.14 15.59 -34.23
C LYS A 4 -55.06 14.77 -34.95
N LYS A 5 -53.86 15.33 -35.10
CA LYS A 5 -52.65 14.60 -35.50
C LYS A 5 -52.02 14.00 -34.24
N ALA A 6 -51.91 12.68 -34.18
CA ALA A 6 -51.15 11.99 -33.14
C ALA A 6 -49.67 11.96 -33.55
N LEU A 7 -48.81 12.48 -32.67
CA LEU A 7 -47.35 12.52 -32.81
C LEU A 7 -46.79 11.27 -32.08
N PRO A 8 -45.97 10.42 -32.71
CA PRO A 8 -45.35 9.30 -32.01
C PRO A 8 -44.15 9.82 -31.21
N LEU A 9 -44.22 9.65 -29.89
CA LEU A 9 -43.14 9.97 -28.96
C LEU A 9 -42.08 8.86 -29.07
N LEU A 10 -40.95 9.14 -29.73
CA LEU A 10 -39.76 8.29 -29.70
C LEU A 10 -39.13 8.38 -28.29
N LEU A 11 -39.35 7.36 -27.45
CA LEU A 11 -38.56 7.15 -26.25
C LEU A 11 -37.17 6.65 -26.65
N LEU A 12 -36.20 7.56 -26.72
CA LEU A 12 -34.77 7.20 -26.67
C LEU A 12 -34.46 6.73 -25.24
N SER A 13 -34.46 5.42 -25.03
CA SER A 13 -33.89 4.79 -23.85
C SER A 13 -32.39 5.03 -23.81
N PHE A 14 -31.95 6.01 -23.02
CA PHE A 14 -30.58 6.18 -22.57
C PHE A 14 -30.16 4.95 -21.77
N LEU A 15 -29.55 3.98 -22.44
CA LEU A 15 -28.70 2.98 -21.82
C LEU A 15 -27.40 3.68 -21.39
N PHE A 16 -27.45 4.42 -20.28
CA PHE A 16 -26.25 4.68 -19.50
C PHE A 16 -25.82 3.35 -18.89
N GLY A 17 -25.10 2.55 -19.68
CA GLY A 17 -24.20 1.57 -19.12
C GLY A 17 -23.17 2.36 -18.31
N CYS A 18 -23.35 2.41 -16.99
CA CYS A 18 -22.28 2.77 -16.07
C CYS A 18 -21.17 1.75 -16.26
N GLY A 19 -20.29 1.99 -17.23
CA GLY A 19 -18.96 1.42 -17.18
C GLY A 19 -18.34 1.95 -15.90
N GLN A 20 -18.36 1.14 -14.83
CA GLN A 20 -17.46 1.34 -13.72
C GLN A 20 -16.07 1.20 -14.32
N ALA A 21 -15.46 2.32 -14.69
CA ALA A 21 -14.03 2.36 -14.90
C ALA A 21 -13.41 1.79 -13.62
N ASP A 22 -12.79 0.62 -13.71
CA ASP A 22 -12.08 0.00 -12.59
C ASP A 22 -11.26 1.08 -11.91
N SER A 23 -11.66 1.46 -10.71
CA SER A 23 -10.99 2.54 -10.00
C SER A 23 -9.54 2.14 -9.84
N ALA A 24 -8.61 3.03 -10.24
CA ALA A 24 -7.18 2.75 -10.19
C ALA A 24 -6.79 2.14 -8.83
N PRO A 25 -5.92 1.11 -8.81
CA PRO A 25 -5.54 0.46 -7.57
C PRO A 25 -4.93 1.48 -6.60
N VAL A 26 -5.26 1.35 -5.32
CA VAL A 26 -4.68 2.18 -4.26
C VAL A 26 -3.19 1.85 -4.14
N VAL A 27 -2.34 2.84 -3.95
CA VAL A 27 -0.90 2.62 -3.75
C VAL A 27 -0.47 3.18 -2.42
N GLY A 28 0.64 2.69 -1.90
CA GLY A 28 1.02 2.99 -0.54
C GLY A 28 2.36 2.44 -0.10
N LEU A 29 2.54 2.42 1.21
CA LEU A 29 3.70 1.87 1.89
C LEU A 29 3.20 0.95 3.01
N TRP A 30 3.70 -0.28 3.05
CA TRP A 30 3.46 -1.21 4.14
C TRP A 30 4.60 -1.11 5.15
N GLU A 31 4.25 -0.83 6.40
CA GLU A 31 5.14 -0.69 7.54
C GLU A 31 4.91 -1.82 8.54
N ASN A 32 5.97 -2.56 8.84
CA ASN A 32 6.04 -3.56 9.91
C ASN A 32 7.26 -3.26 10.80
N HIS A 33 7.19 -2.15 11.51
CA HIS A 33 8.29 -1.65 12.34
C HIS A 33 8.09 -2.08 13.80
N ALA A 34 9.11 -2.66 14.44
CA ALA A 34 9.04 -3.01 15.85
C ALA A 34 9.10 -1.77 16.76
N VAL A 35 8.24 -1.71 17.76
CA VAL A 35 8.39 -0.76 18.86
C VAL A 35 9.23 -1.41 19.94
N VAL A 36 10.35 -0.80 20.31
CA VAL A 36 11.29 -1.30 21.31
C VAL A 36 11.31 -0.41 22.56
N ASN A 37 11.79 -0.96 23.67
CA ASN A 37 12.11 -0.17 24.86
C ASN A 37 13.59 0.23 24.88
N THR A 38 14.01 0.91 25.94
CA THR A 38 15.40 1.37 26.14
C THR A 38 16.43 0.24 26.28
N GLN A 39 16.00 -1.02 26.41
CA GLN A 39 16.86 -2.22 26.39
C GLN A 39 16.77 -2.97 25.06
N MET A 40 16.28 -2.35 23.98
CA MET A 40 16.07 -2.95 22.67
C MET A 40 15.12 -4.15 22.66
N LYS A 41 14.29 -4.31 23.71
CA LYS A 41 13.29 -5.36 23.77
C LYS A 41 12.05 -4.93 22.99
N VAL A 42 11.61 -5.77 22.06
CA VAL A 42 10.37 -5.58 21.31
C VAL A 42 9.18 -5.59 22.27
N LEU A 43 8.43 -4.50 22.29
CA LEU A 43 7.20 -4.30 23.06
C LEU A 43 5.95 -4.57 22.21
N ALA A 44 5.99 -4.17 20.94
CA ALA A 44 4.93 -4.36 19.98
C ALA A 44 5.51 -4.38 18.56
N ARG A 45 4.75 -4.89 17.60
CA ARG A 45 5.08 -4.81 16.17
C ARG A 45 3.82 -4.42 15.40
N PRO A 46 3.47 -3.13 15.39
CA PRO A 46 2.35 -2.64 14.61
C PRO A 46 2.54 -2.98 13.12
N ASN A 47 1.42 -3.22 12.45
CA ASN A 47 1.39 -3.57 11.05
C ASN A 47 0.45 -2.59 10.34
N TYR A 48 1.02 -1.64 9.61
CA TYR A 48 0.27 -0.54 9.02
C TYR A 48 0.43 -0.47 7.51
N VAL A 49 -0.63 -0.04 6.83
CA VAL A 49 -0.54 0.39 5.42
C VAL A 49 -0.88 1.87 5.34
N PHE A 50 0.08 2.65 4.86
CA PHE A 50 -0.10 4.04 4.48
C PHE A 50 -0.59 4.09 3.05
N THR A 51 -1.62 4.87 2.73
CA THR A 51 -2.22 4.91 1.38
C THR A 51 -2.33 6.33 0.83
N ASP A 52 -2.31 6.42 -0.51
CA ASP A 52 -2.44 7.67 -1.27
C ASP A 52 -3.83 8.30 -1.18
N ARG A 53 -4.84 7.45 -0.90
CA ARG A 53 -6.24 7.85 -0.77
C ARG A 53 -6.97 7.02 0.29
N GLN A 54 -8.14 7.49 0.69
CA GLN A 54 -9.00 6.78 1.62
C GLN A 54 -9.50 5.46 1.01
N LEU A 55 -9.48 4.39 1.79
CA LEU A 55 -10.07 3.11 1.43
C LEU A 55 -11.58 3.15 1.59
N THR A 56 -12.28 2.72 0.54
CA THR A 56 -13.75 2.59 0.51
C THR A 56 -14.21 1.15 0.67
N GLU A 57 -13.29 0.19 0.60
CA GLU A 57 -13.57 -1.24 0.72
C GLU A 57 -12.36 -2.01 1.29
N PRO A 58 -12.57 -3.18 1.91
CA PRO A 58 -11.47 -4.03 2.33
C PRO A 58 -10.53 -4.34 1.16
N THR A 59 -9.24 -4.12 1.35
CA THR A 59 -8.25 -4.18 0.27
C THR A 59 -7.11 -5.11 0.63
N VAL A 60 -6.71 -5.96 -0.31
CA VAL A 60 -5.47 -6.74 -0.23
C VAL A 60 -4.37 -5.98 -0.94
N PHE A 61 -3.25 -5.80 -0.27
CA PHE A 61 -2.07 -5.11 -0.74
C PHE A 61 -0.94 -6.10 -0.98
N THR A 62 -0.34 -6.01 -2.15
CA THR A 62 0.92 -6.69 -2.48
C THR A 62 2.08 -5.72 -2.31
N GLY A 63 3.10 -6.10 -1.54
CA GLY A 63 4.39 -5.42 -1.47
C GLY A 63 5.25 -5.69 -2.69
N LEU A 64 5.99 -4.69 -3.16
CA LEU A 64 6.86 -4.78 -4.33
C LEU A 64 8.24 -4.21 -4.01
N GLN A 65 9.28 -5.03 -4.18
CA GLN A 65 10.67 -4.60 -4.12
C GLN A 65 11.26 -4.57 -5.53
N ASN A 66 11.98 -3.51 -5.87
CA ASN A 66 12.63 -3.38 -7.17
C ASN A 66 14.05 -3.93 -7.10
N ASP A 67 14.37 -4.98 -7.85
CA ASP A 67 15.70 -5.60 -7.89
C ASP A 67 16.52 -5.26 -9.16
N SER A 68 16.14 -4.19 -9.86
CA SER A 68 16.68 -3.70 -11.15
C SER A 68 16.33 -4.52 -12.40
N ALA A 69 15.98 -5.81 -12.28
CA ALA A 69 15.58 -6.65 -13.42
C ALA A 69 14.07 -6.92 -13.42
N GLU A 70 13.49 -7.08 -12.25
CA GLU A 70 12.10 -7.40 -11.99
C GLU A 70 11.60 -6.75 -10.69
N MET A 71 10.31 -6.89 -10.44
CA MET A 71 9.70 -6.55 -9.16
C MET A 71 9.56 -7.84 -8.37
N VAL A 72 10.25 -7.95 -7.25
CA VAL A 72 10.07 -9.04 -6.29
C VAL A 72 8.76 -8.81 -5.54
N VAL A 73 7.92 -9.83 -5.49
CA VAL A 73 6.59 -9.78 -4.90
C VAL A 73 6.61 -10.23 -3.45
N VAL A 74 6.06 -9.40 -2.59
CA VAL A 74 5.87 -9.67 -1.16
C VAL A 74 4.38 -9.70 -0.89
N CYS A 75 3.80 -10.89 -1.04
CA CYS A 75 2.36 -11.07 -0.89
C CYS A 75 2.04 -11.74 0.44
N CYS A 76 1.13 -11.20 1.24
CA CYS A 76 0.40 -9.94 1.11
C CYS A 76 -0.06 -9.50 2.49
N VAL A 77 -0.51 -8.26 2.61
CA VAL A 77 -1.28 -7.81 3.78
C VAL A 77 -2.68 -7.37 3.37
N LYS A 78 -3.64 -7.50 4.28
CA LYS A 78 -5.03 -7.11 4.08
C LYS A 78 -5.39 -6.01 5.06
N VAL A 79 -6.09 -4.99 4.57
CA VAL A 79 -6.80 -4.02 5.41
C VAL A 79 -8.28 -4.39 5.42
N SER A 80 -8.76 -4.88 6.57
CA SER A 80 -10.16 -5.24 6.76
C SER A 80 -10.99 -4.11 7.39
N LYS A 81 -10.38 -3.28 8.24
CA LYS A 81 -11.04 -2.15 8.91
C LYS A 81 -10.80 -0.85 8.14
N LEU A 82 -11.87 -0.17 7.73
CA LEU A 82 -11.79 1.05 6.91
C LEU A 82 -11.74 2.34 7.73
N THR A 83 -11.74 2.23 9.05
CA THR A 83 -11.46 3.36 9.93
C THR A 83 -9.96 3.63 9.91
N ALA A 84 -9.58 4.79 9.38
CA ALA A 84 -8.19 5.22 9.39
C ALA A 84 -7.67 5.31 10.83
N VAL A 85 -6.44 4.89 11.02
CA VAL A 85 -5.70 4.99 12.27
C VAL A 85 -5.37 6.45 12.53
N ASP A 86 -5.65 6.92 13.76
CA ASP A 86 -5.14 8.20 14.21
C ASP A 86 -3.63 8.07 14.50
N LEU A 87 -2.82 8.46 13.51
CA LEU A 87 -1.36 8.41 13.63
C LEU A 87 -0.87 9.23 14.83
N LYS A 88 -1.52 10.35 15.18
CA LYS A 88 -1.13 11.14 16.35
C LYS A 88 -1.31 10.34 17.63
N ALA A 89 -2.41 9.62 17.77
CA ALA A 89 -2.65 8.74 18.91
C ALA A 89 -1.62 7.59 18.98
N VAL A 90 -1.25 7.01 17.83
CA VAL A 90 -0.20 5.97 17.76
C VAL A 90 1.15 6.52 18.22
N LEU A 91 1.54 7.71 17.74
CA LEU A 91 2.80 8.35 18.11
C LEU A 91 2.85 8.70 19.60
N GLN A 92 1.71 9.09 20.18
CA GLN A 92 1.60 9.31 21.62
C GLN A 92 1.70 8.00 22.41
N LYS A 93 1.05 6.94 21.94
CA LYS A 93 1.10 5.61 22.57
C LYS A 93 2.52 5.05 22.64
N TYR A 94 3.32 5.28 21.61
CA TYR A 94 4.69 4.76 21.49
C TYR A 94 5.76 5.84 21.67
N ALA A 95 5.45 6.95 22.35
CA ALA A 95 6.35 8.10 22.50
C ALA A 95 7.71 7.80 23.17
N ALA A 96 7.82 6.67 23.88
CA ALA A 96 9.07 6.23 24.51
C ALA A 96 10.09 5.68 23.49
N ASP A 97 9.65 5.30 22.30
CA ASP A 97 10.50 4.86 21.20
C ASP A 97 10.65 6.01 20.18
N THR A 98 11.73 6.76 20.33
CA THR A 98 11.97 7.95 19.51
C THR A 98 12.24 7.59 18.05
N ASP A 99 12.87 6.44 17.80
CA ASP A 99 13.27 6.03 16.45
C ASP A 99 12.04 5.59 15.67
N PHE A 100 11.20 4.74 16.27
CA PHE A 100 9.89 4.39 15.72
C PHE A 100 9.06 5.66 15.46
N THR A 101 8.90 6.52 16.46
CA THR A 101 8.02 7.70 16.29
C THR A 101 8.58 8.71 15.29
N GLN A 102 9.90 8.80 15.15
CA GLN A 102 10.52 9.64 14.14
C GLN A 102 10.33 9.05 12.75
N HIS A 103 10.54 7.75 12.57
CA HIS A 103 10.31 7.02 11.32
C HIS A 103 8.89 7.23 10.80
N MET A 104 7.88 6.94 11.63
CA MET A 104 6.48 7.05 11.21
C MET A 104 6.07 8.50 10.86
N LYS A 105 6.73 9.52 11.43
CA LYS A 105 6.46 10.95 11.14
C LYS A 105 7.11 11.43 9.85
N THR A 106 8.20 10.80 9.42
CA THR A 106 8.96 11.21 8.23
C THR A 106 8.45 10.56 6.95
N ILE A 107 7.52 9.60 7.05
CA ILE A 107 6.73 9.12 5.90
C ILE A 107 5.92 10.28 5.33
N LYS A 108 6.06 10.53 4.01
CA LYS A 108 5.41 11.66 3.32
C LYS A 108 4.66 11.18 2.07
N GLY A 109 3.60 11.90 1.70
CA GLY A 109 2.84 11.65 0.47
C GLY A 109 1.70 10.63 0.59
N LEU A 110 1.50 10.06 1.79
CA LEU A 110 0.46 9.05 2.06
C LEU A 110 -0.40 9.50 3.25
N PRO A 111 -1.54 10.19 3.01
CA PRO A 111 -2.30 10.86 4.07
C PRO A 111 -3.17 9.94 4.94
N TYR A 112 -3.37 8.68 4.56
CA TYR A 112 -4.23 7.75 5.31
C TYR A 112 -3.41 6.57 5.81
N VAL A 113 -3.74 6.07 7.00
CA VAL A 113 -3.05 4.95 7.65
C VAL A 113 -4.08 3.94 8.11
N TYR A 114 -3.82 2.66 7.92
CA TYR A 114 -4.72 1.57 8.30
C TYR A 114 -3.98 0.45 9.03
N GLU A 115 -4.64 -0.17 10.00
CA GLU A 115 -4.19 -1.47 10.52
C GLU A 115 -4.30 -2.53 9.42
N ALA A 116 -3.24 -3.31 9.26
CA ALA A 116 -3.18 -4.40 8.32
C ALA A 116 -2.87 -5.72 9.02
N GLU A 117 -3.27 -6.82 8.42
CA GLU A 117 -3.00 -8.19 8.87
C GLU A 117 -2.42 -9.00 7.71
N PRO A 118 -1.48 -9.93 7.94
CA PRO A 118 -1.03 -10.80 6.87
C PRO A 118 -2.20 -11.63 6.34
N VAL A 119 -2.21 -11.89 5.03
CA VAL A 119 -3.15 -12.86 4.45
C VAL A 119 -2.83 -14.29 4.94
N ASP A 120 -3.69 -15.27 4.62
CA ASP A 120 -3.43 -16.69 4.92
C ASP A 120 -2.06 -17.12 4.38
N SER A 121 -1.28 -17.82 5.20
CA SER A 121 0.09 -18.21 4.89
C SER A 121 0.24 -19.10 3.65
N LYS A 122 -0.85 -19.74 3.19
CA LYS A 122 -0.89 -20.49 1.92
C LYS A 122 -0.73 -19.60 0.68
N GLN A 123 -0.89 -18.30 0.84
CA GLN A 123 -0.73 -17.30 -0.21
C GLN A 123 0.63 -16.61 -0.17
N TRP A 124 1.44 -16.87 0.87
CA TRP A 124 2.71 -16.19 1.06
C TRP A 124 3.73 -16.58 -0.01
N THR A 125 4.35 -15.57 -0.60
CA THR A 125 5.58 -15.73 -1.36
C THR A 125 6.72 -16.14 -0.43
N SER A 126 7.82 -16.65 -1.02
CA SER A 126 9.01 -17.04 -0.25
C SER A 126 9.57 -15.86 0.56
N LEU A 127 9.53 -14.65 0.00
CA LEU A 127 9.93 -13.44 0.71
C LEU A 127 8.97 -13.09 1.84
N MET A 128 7.65 -13.19 1.65
CA MET A 128 6.68 -12.96 2.73
C MET A 128 6.88 -13.96 3.89
N GLN A 129 7.20 -15.23 3.62
CA GLN A 129 7.51 -16.21 4.66
C GLN A 129 8.70 -15.76 5.51
N THR A 130 9.75 -15.23 4.88
CA THR A 130 10.92 -14.68 5.57
C THR A 130 10.53 -13.47 6.43
N VAL A 131 9.80 -12.52 5.86
CA VAL A 131 9.35 -11.30 6.55
C VAL A 131 8.49 -11.64 7.78
N MET A 132 7.53 -12.56 7.63
CA MET A 132 6.68 -13.02 8.73
C MET A 132 7.44 -13.86 9.76
N GLY A 133 8.46 -14.62 9.35
CA GLY A 133 9.35 -15.33 10.26
C GLY A 133 10.14 -14.39 11.16
N ILE A 134 10.71 -13.32 10.58
CA ILE A 134 11.39 -12.26 11.32
C ILE A 134 10.40 -11.56 12.25
N ALA A 135 9.23 -11.16 11.74
CA ALA A 135 8.21 -10.47 12.51
C ALA A 135 7.69 -11.28 13.73
N ALA A 136 7.67 -12.62 13.61
CA ALA A 136 7.27 -13.52 14.70
C ALA A 136 8.35 -13.68 15.78
N ASN A 137 9.62 -13.36 15.48
CA ASN A 137 10.70 -13.41 16.45
C ASN A 137 10.65 -12.18 17.38
N LYS A 138 10.21 -12.39 18.62
CA LYS A 138 10.08 -11.33 19.64
C LYS A 138 11.41 -10.70 20.07
N ASN A 139 12.53 -11.28 19.68
CA ASN A 139 13.86 -10.74 19.98
C ASN A 139 14.48 -10.01 18.78
N ASP A 140 13.77 -9.97 17.65
CA ASP A 140 14.23 -9.32 16.43
C ASP A 140 13.52 -7.97 16.26
N PRO A 141 14.23 -6.83 16.42
CA PRO A 141 13.66 -5.51 16.24
C PRO A 141 13.70 -5.03 14.78
N SER A 142 14.20 -5.84 13.84
CA SER A 142 14.43 -5.39 12.47
C SER A 142 13.15 -4.81 11.87
N PRO A 143 13.22 -3.60 11.29
CA PRO A 143 12.09 -3.01 10.61
C PRO A 143 11.88 -3.69 9.27
N TYR A 144 10.66 -3.59 8.76
CA TYR A 144 10.37 -3.97 7.40
C TYR A 144 9.42 -2.95 6.80
N SER A 145 9.80 -2.41 5.65
CA SER A 145 8.99 -1.49 4.87
C SER A 145 9.07 -1.83 3.39
N VAL A 146 7.95 -1.69 2.68
CA VAL A 146 7.89 -1.94 1.24
C VAL A 146 6.74 -1.16 0.58
N PRO A 147 6.95 -0.58 -0.62
CA PRO A 147 5.86 -0.02 -1.41
C PRO A 147 4.80 -1.07 -1.73
N VAL A 148 3.52 -0.69 -1.65
CA VAL A 148 2.40 -1.59 -1.93
C VAL A 148 1.48 -1.06 -3.01
N ILE A 149 0.81 -2.00 -3.68
CA ILE A 149 -0.31 -1.76 -4.57
C ILE A 149 -1.51 -2.63 -4.15
N GLY A 150 -2.71 -2.04 -4.19
CA GLY A 150 -3.99 -2.67 -3.85
C GLY A 150 -4.46 -3.64 -4.94
N ALA A 151 -3.69 -4.71 -5.12
CA ALA A 151 -3.95 -5.81 -6.02
C ALA A 151 -3.27 -7.07 -5.49
N ALA A 152 -3.82 -8.23 -5.83
CA ALA A 152 -3.22 -9.53 -5.52
C ALA A 152 -2.71 -10.18 -6.81
N PHE A 153 -1.51 -10.76 -6.74
CA PHE A 153 -0.90 -11.50 -7.86
C PHE A 153 -0.71 -12.94 -7.41
N GLU A 154 -1.70 -13.79 -7.65
CA GLU A 154 -1.75 -15.16 -7.13
C GLU A 154 -0.43 -15.92 -7.32
N LYS A 155 0.27 -16.16 -6.20
CA LYS A 155 1.51 -16.94 -6.11
C LYS A 155 2.61 -16.54 -7.10
N LYS A 156 2.64 -15.26 -7.51
CA LYS A 156 3.76 -14.72 -8.27
C LYS A 156 4.87 -14.34 -7.30
N GLU A 157 6.06 -14.88 -7.52
CA GLU A 157 7.27 -14.47 -6.79
C GLU A 157 7.85 -13.18 -7.39
N THR A 158 7.66 -12.96 -8.69
CA THR A 158 8.14 -11.78 -9.40
C THR A 158 7.14 -11.26 -10.43
N LEU A 159 7.27 -9.99 -10.78
CA LEU A 159 6.56 -9.32 -11.87
C LEU A 159 7.57 -8.57 -12.76
N PRO A 160 7.27 -8.35 -14.05
CA PRO A 160 8.07 -7.45 -14.86
C PRO A 160 8.08 -6.02 -14.28
N LEU A 161 9.15 -5.24 -14.50
CA LEU A 161 9.27 -3.85 -14.03
C LEU A 161 8.10 -2.94 -14.44
N ALA A 162 7.45 -3.27 -15.56
CA ALA A 162 6.16 -2.71 -15.95
C ALA A 162 5.15 -3.85 -16.09
N PHE A 163 4.08 -3.81 -15.29
CA PHE A 163 3.10 -4.88 -15.18
C PHE A 163 1.68 -4.33 -15.36
N GLN A 164 0.69 -5.22 -15.45
CA GLN A 164 -0.72 -4.86 -15.60
C GLN A 164 -1.46 -5.12 -14.28
N VAL A 165 -2.35 -4.21 -13.91
CA VAL A 165 -3.30 -4.36 -12.79
C VAL A 165 -4.68 -3.96 -13.28
N GLY A 166 -5.57 -4.95 -13.42
CA GLY A 166 -6.81 -4.75 -14.18
C GLY A 166 -6.48 -4.30 -15.60
N GLY A 167 -7.08 -3.19 -16.03
CA GLY A 167 -6.80 -2.56 -17.33
C GLY A 167 -5.65 -1.56 -17.35
N GLN A 168 -4.92 -1.37 -16.24
CA GLN A 168 -3.95 -0.28 -16.08
C GLN A 168 -2.51 -0.79 -16.08
N LYS A 169 -1.64 -0.09 -16.81
CA LYS A 169 -0.19 -0.31 -16.79
C LYS A 169 0.40 0.34 -15.54
N ALA A 170 1.06 -0.47 -14.73
CA ALA A 170 1.72 -0.07 -13.49
C ALA A 170 3.24 -0.14 -13.62
N ARG A 171 3.93 0.79 -12.94
CA ARG A 171 5.38 0.79 -12.73
C ARG A 171 5.68 1.36 -11.36
N LEU A 172 6.66 0.77 -10.67
CA LEU A 172 7.27 1.32 -9.46
C LEU A 172 8.72 1.72 -9.77
N THR A 173 9.17 2.83 -9.20
CA THR A 173 10.59 3.16 -9.12
C THR A 173 10.92 3.65 -7.72
N SER A 174 12.12 3.37 -7.26
CA SER A 174 12.66 3.80 -5.98
C SER A 174 14.01 4.49 -6.21
N LYS A 175 14.30 5.52 -5.44
CA LYS A 175 15.59 6.22 -5.46
C LYS A 175 15.88 6.85 -4.10
N LYS A 176 17.14 6.86 -3.67
CA LYS A 176 17.54 7.72 -2.55
C LYS A 176 17.36 9.19 -2.92
N THR A 177 16.96 10.01 -1.96
CA THR A 177 16.92 11.47 -2.11
C THR A 177 18.34 12.03 -2.26
N ALA A 178 18.47 13.24 -2.80
CA ALA A 178 19.77 13.84 -3.09
C ALA A 178 20.64 14.05 -1.84
N ASP A 179 20.00 14.22 -0.68
CA ASP A 179 20.66 14.33 0.63
C ASP A 179 20.93 12.97 1.29
N GLY A 180 20.49 11.86 0.68
CA GLY A 180 20.67 10.50 1.19
C GLY A 180 19.79 10.13 2.39
N ASN A 181 18.94 11.04 2.88
CA ASN A 181 18.21 10.86 4.13
C ASN A 181 16.89 10.08 3.97
N ALA A 182 16.43 9.85 2.74
CA ALA A 182 15.15 9.22 2.46
C ALA A 182 15.20 8.36 1.20
N ILE A 183 14.28 7.41 1.11
CA ILE A 183 13.94 6.69 -0.12
C ILE A 183 12.66 7.29 -0.66
N SER A 184 12.69 7.73 -1.91
CA SER A 184 11.54 8.23 -2.65
C SER A 184 11.03 7.15 -3.59
N TYR A 185 9.74 6.87 -3.48
CA TYR A 185 9.01 5.95 -4.33
C TYR A 185 8.12 6.70 -5.30
N GLN A 186 8.04 6.19 -6.53
CA GLN A 186 7.14 6.68 -7.54
C GLN A 186 6.36 5.51 -8.16
N PHE A 187 5.06 5.48 -7.89
CA PHE A 187 4.12 4.63 -8.62
C PHE A 187 3.54 5.39 -9.80
N THR A 188 3.57 4.76 -10.97
CA THR A 188 2.94 5.27 -12.18
C THR A 188 1.86 4.29 -12.63
N LEU A 189 0.60 4.75 -12.67
CA LEU A 189 -0.57 4.00 -13.14
C LEU A 189 -1.15 4.74 -14.35
N ASP A 190 -1.02 4.16 -15.55
CA ASP A 190 -1.43 4.79 -16.82
C ASP A 190 -0.96 6.25 -16.99
N GLY A 191 0.28 6.52 -16.56
CA GLY A 191 0.89 7.85 -16.64
C GLY A 191 0.54 8.78 -15.48
N LYS A 192 -0.45 8.45 -14.64
CA LYS A 192 -0.69 9.16 -13.38
C LYS A 192 0.37 8.76 -12.35
N VAL A 193 1.02 9.75 -11.77
CA VAL A 193 2.13 9.56 -10.84
C VAL A 193 1.69 9.84 -9.41
N THR A 194 1.97 8.90 -8.52
CA THR A 194 1.91 9.07 -7.06
C THR A 194 3.33 8.95 -6.50
N THR A 195 3.75 9.94 -5.71
CA THR A 195 5.08 9.97 -5.08
C THR A 195 4.95 10.00 -3.57
N PHE A 196 5.72 9.17 -2.89
CA PHE A 196 5.84 9.15 -1.43
C PHE A 196 7.27 8.83 -1.05
N SER A 197 7.59 8.98 0.24
CA SER A 197 8.92 8.70 0.75
C SER A 197 8.88 8.22 2.18
N GLU A 198 9.91 7.49 2.57
CA GLU A 198 10.22 7.09 3.95
C GLU A 198 11.68 7.47 4.25
N PRO A 199 12.09 7.61 5.52
CA PRO A 199 13.49 7.85 5.84
C PRO A 199 14.35 6.64 5.39
N ALA A 200 15.59 6.89 5.00
CA ALA A 200 16.51 5.81 4.69
C ALA A 200 16.97 5.17 6.00
N GLU A 201 16.88 3.85 6.10
CA GLU A 201 17.48 3.13 7.22
C GLU A 201 19.01 3.02 6.99
N PRO A 202 19.83 2.88 8.06
CA PRO A 202 21.30 2.81 7.95
C PRO A 202 21.84 1.69 7.06
N HIS A 203 20.99 0.74 6.66
CA HIS A 203 21.33 -0.45 5.88
C HIS A 203 20.78 -0.43 4.44
N ASP A 204 20.04 0.62 4.07
CA ASP A 204 19.53 0.82 2.71
C ASP A 204 20.56 1.53 1.81
#